data_AF-A0A7W1KAX0-F1
#
_entry.id   AF-A0A7W1KAX0-F1
#
_cell.length_a   1.000
_cell.length_b   1.000
_cell.length_c   1.000
_cell.angle_alpha   90.00
_cell.angle_beta   90.00
_cell.angle_gamma   90.00
#
_symmetry.space_group_name_H-M   'P 1'
#
loop_
_entity.id
_entity.type
_entity.pdbx_description
1 polymer ?
#
loop_
_entity_poly.entity_id
_entity_poly.type
_entity_poly.pdbx_seq_one_letter_code
_entity_poly.pdbx_strand_id
1 'polypeptide(L)'
;GVVVGKSAYVTIHGNVFNYNRHAVSADGRAFKGYVARFNYVLQGGYTYGSNGYYGQHFDVHGIGTEESRKQGHYDGGPAGEDFEVAYNAIRGEQDYGGFLGVKEKTRAAFELRGRPSLGARFANNVVVHDDSDEAIRLKRGDDRSLDTDDDSTFNLRAFSNRYDTDYSKEVAAGDFDGDRRADVFVANGTAWFFSRGGVAPWEFLHASNKRTGELAFADIDNDAITDVLYRDGAGRLGYLKGGRVDLVPLTSVPVPIKDLRFGDFDGDAKTDIFYTRAEQWRVRYGRDGRWKGAQTSVTPVSNLLFGEFDNVKGTDVAAVKSQGWSYSSAATGSYLKLNSKLTSSFDSAVAADFDGNGRTDIATGGGGHWKVSVDGRGALQTLRKGSSVAPLRKLLIGRFGARARRDQVVGFDGSGLHFEIWRGIGAPSAFVRLSAQEMR
;
A
#
# COMPACT_ATOMS: atom_id res chain seq x y z
N GLY A 1 -0.67 14.68 -15.56
CA GLY A 1 -1.76 15.59 -15.24
C GLY A 1 -2.78 15.58 -16.36
N VAL A 2 -4.04 15.85 -16.06
CA VAL A 2 -5.15 15.96 -17.03
C VAL A 2 -5.63 17.41 -17.07
N VAL A 3 -5.77 17.97 -18.27
CA VAL A 3 -6.33 19.33 -18.47
C VAL A 3 -7.61 19.22 -19.27
N VAL A 4 -8.74 19.61 -18.67
CA VAL A 4 -10.08 19.50 -19.27
C VAL A 4 -10.40 20.78 -20.06
N GLY A 5 -10.30 20.67 -21.38
CA GLY A 5 -10.55 21.76 -22.34
C GLY A 5 -11.85 21.59 -23.13
N LYS A 6 -12.14 22.58 -23.99
CA LYS A 6 -13.13 22.51 -25.11
C LYS A 6 -14.45 21.74 -24.84
N SER A 7 -15.34 22.28 -23.99
CA SER A 7 -16.66 21.70 -23.65
C SER A 7 -16.68 20.19 -23.35
N ALA A 8 -15.59 19.67 -22.75
CA ALA A 8 -15.48 18.27 -22.40
C ALA A 8 -15.91 18.02 -20.96
N TYR A 9 -16.48 16.83 -20.75
CA TYR A 9 -16.73 16.25 -19.43
C TYR A 9 -15.99 14.92 -19.35
N VAL A 10 -15.12 14.73 -18.35
CA VAL A 10 -14.22 13.56 -18.30
C VAL A 10 -14.31 12.77 -17.00
N THR A 11 -14.13 11.46 -17.10
CA THR A 11 -13.92 10.59 -15.93
C THR A 11 -12.44 10.22 -15.82
N ILE A 12 -11.86 10.44 -14.65
CA ILE A 12 -10.45 10.24 -14.34
C ILE A 12 -10.40 9.27 -13.16
N HIS A 13 -10.13 8.00 -13.47
CA HIS A 13 -10.31 6.89 -12.52
C HIS A 13 -9.03 6.08 -12.37
N GLY A 14 -8.57 5.86 -11.13
CA GLY A 14 -7.47 4.93 -10.85
C GLY A 14 -6.10 5.37 -11.40
N ASN A 15 -5.85 6.68 -11.54
CA ASN A 15 -4.59 7.20 -12.05
C ASN A 15 -3.59 7.46 -10.92
N VAL A 16 -2.31 7.51 -11.26
CA VAL A 16 -1.25 7.94 -10.36
C VAL A 16 -0.70 9.26 -10.87
N PHE A 17 -0.73 10.29 -10.04
CA PHE A 17 -0.22 11.61 -10.37
C PHE A 17 1.07 11.87 -9.59
N ASN A 18 2.12 12.17 -10.32
CA ASN A 18 3.43 12.50 -9.77
C ASN A 18 4.05 13.65 -10.57
N TYR A 19 4.74 14.57 -9.87
CA TYR A 19 5.42 15.73 -10.47
C TYR A 19 4.56 16.63 -11.37
N ASN A 20 3.23 16.63 -11.20
CA ASN A 20 2.37 17.52 -11.97
C ASN A 20 2.20 18.87 -11.28
N ARG A 21 2.12 19.95 -12.07
CA ARG A 21 1.70 21.28 -11.56
C ARG A 21 0.25 21.20 -11.03
N HIS A 22 -0.62 20.57 -11.81
CA HIS A 22 -1.96 20.14 -11.42
C HIS A 22 -2.10 18.66 -11.77
N ALA A 23 -2.60 17.86 -10.84
CA ALA A 23 -3.03 16.49 -11.13
C ALA A 23 -4.17 16.53 -12.15
N VAL A 24 -5.20 17.34 -11.88
CA VAL A 24 -6.32 17.60 -12.78
C VAL A 24 -6.66 19.08 -12.75
N SER A 25 -6.86 19.71 -13.91
CA SER A 25 -7.39 21.06 -14.00
C SER A 25 -8.48 21.18 -15.05
N ALA A 26 -9.38 22.14 -14.88
CA ALA A 26 -10.36 22.54 -15.88
C ALA A 26 -10.34 24.06 -16.08
N ASP A 27 -10.61 24.53 -17.31
CA ASP A 27 -10.84 25.96 -17.56
C ASP A 27 -12.29 26.37 -17.23
N GLY A 28 -12.54 27.68 -17.07
CA GLY A 28 -13.83 28.21 -16.60
C GLY A 28 -14.97 28.30 -17.62
N ARG A 29 -14.85 27.73 -18.83
CA ARG A 29 -15.92 27.81 -19.84
C ARG A 29 -17.08 26.85 -19.53
N ALA A 30 -18.28 27.20 -19.97
CA ALA A 30 -19.51 26.40 -19.79
C ALA A 30 -19.45 25.00 -20.44
N PHE A 31 -20.35 24.11 -20.01
CA PHE A 31 -20.49 22.71 -20.47
C PHE A 31 -19.27 21.83 -20.17
N LYS A 32 -18.74 21.93 -18.93
CA LYS A 32 -17.53 21.23 -18.51
C LYS A 32 -17.65 20.62 -17.14
N GLY A 33 -16.87 19.57 -16.93
CA GLY A 33 -16.75 18.95 -15.62
C GLY A 33 -15.74 17.84 -15.62
N TYR A 34 -15.42 17.36 -14.43
CA TYR A 34 -14.70 16.11 -14.29
C TYR A 34 -15.18 15.33 -13.08
N VAL A 35 -15.07 14.01 -13.18
CA VAL A 35 -15.18 13.08 -12.07
C VAL A 35 -13.83 12.43 -11.86
N ALA A 36 -13.15 12.80 -10.78
CA ALA A 36 -11.87 12.25 -10.39
C ALA A 36 -12.05 11.31 -9.18
N ARG A 37 -11.91 10.00 -9.41
CA ARG A 37 -12.06 8.96 -8.38
C ARG A 37 -10.90 7.99 -8.30
N PHE A 38 -10.60 7.55 -7.07
CA PHE A 38 -9.62 6.49 -6.80
C PHE A 38 -8.23 6.78 -7.38
N ASN A 39 -7.90 8.05 -7.58
CA ASN A 39 -6.57 8.44 -8.03
C ASN A 39 -5.64 8.55 -6.84
N TYR A 40 -4.36 8.28 -7.08
CA TYR A 40 -3.30 8.39 -6.10
C TYR A 40 -2.36 9.54 -6.47
N VAL A 41 -2.42 10.63 -5.70
CA VAL A 41 -1.55 11.80 -5.87
C VAL A 41 -0.38 11.68 -4.91
N LEU A 42 0.82 11.55 -5.47
CA LEU A 42 2.08 11.45 -4.71
C LEU A 42 2.57 12.84 -4.28
N GLN A 43 3.59 12.86 -3.41
CA GLN A 43 4.12 14.10 -2.83
C GLN A 43 4.96 14.94 -3.81
N GLY A 44 5.29 14.45 -5.02
CA GLY A 44 6.07 15.18 -6.01
C GLY A 44 5.37 16.43 -6.58
N GLY A 45 6.14 17.37 -7.16
CA GLY A 45 5.59 18.58 -7.79
C GLY A 45 6.66 19.53 -8.32
N TYR A 46 6.28 20.37 -9.28
CA TYR A 46 7.15 21.46 -9.78
C TYR A 46 6.73 22.79 -9.14
N THR A 47 7.69 23.52 -8.57
CA THR A 47 7.48 24.88 -8.07
C THR A 47 7.74 25.90 -9.18
N TYR A 48 7.05 27.04 -9.13
CA TYR A 48 7.24 28.13 -10.08
C TYR A 48 7.31 29.50 -9.40
N GLY A 49 7.85 30.49 -10.11
CA GLY A 49 8.12 31.82 -9.56
C GLY A 49 9.37 31.87 -8.68
N SER A 50 9.86 33.08 -8.39
CA SER A 50 11.08 33.31 -7.62
C SER A 50 11.03 32.78 -6.17
N ASN A 51 9.84 32.60 -5.63
CA ASN A 51 9.60 32.20 -4.24
C ASN A 51 9.21 30.70 -4.11
N GLY A 52 9.30 29.92 -5.19
CA GLY A 52 9.07 28.48 -5.16
C GLY A 52 7.62 28.06 -4.87
N TYR A 53 6.64 28.62 -5.59
CA TYR A 53 5.21 28.36 -5.39
C TYR A 53 4.75 27.01 -5.97
N TYR A 54 3.94 26.24 -5.21
CA TYR A 54 3.24 25.08 -5.76
C TYR A 54 1.80 25.42 -6.19
N GLY A 55 1.42 25.01 -7.40
CA GLY A 55 0.01 24.98 -7.81
C GLY A 55 -0.75 23.84 -7.12
N GLN A 56 -2.02 24.01 -6.84
CA GLN A 56 -2.98 23.01 -6.36
C GLN A 56 -3.01 21.71 -7.17
N HIS A 57 -3.43 20.60 -6.56
CA HIS A 57 -3.54 19.33 -7.27
C HIS A 57 -4.75 19.28 -8.19
N PHE A 58 -5.94 19.50 -7.64
CA PHE A 58 -7.19 19.58 -8.38
C PHE A 58 -7.60 21.03 -8.51
N ASP A 59 -7.84 21.48 -9.73
CA ASP A 59 -8.11 22.88 -10.03
C ASP A 59 -9.38 23.05 -10.87
N VAL A 60 -10.20 24.02 -10.48
CA VAL A 60 -11.37 24.45 -11.24
C VAL A 60 -11.27 25.94 -11.43
N HIS A 61 -10.81 26.35 -12.61
CA HIS A 61 -10.74 27.75 -12.99
C HIS A 61 -12.14 28.36 -13.09
N GLY A 62 -12.24 29.64 -12.72
CA GLY A 62 -13.30 30.52 -13.18
C GLY A 62 -12.98 31.12 -14.55
N ILE A 63 -13.97 31.78 -15.15
CA ILE A 63 -13.76 32.53 -16.39
C ILE A 63 -12.97 33.82 -16.17
N GLY A 64 -13.04 34.42 -14.97
CA GLY A 64 -12.41 35.69 -14.63
C GLY A 64 -12.85 36.86 -15.50
N THR A 65 -12.18 38.01 -15.33
CA THR A 65 -12.34 39.16 -16.23
C THR A 65 -11.46 38.98 -17.47
N GLU A 66 -11.64 39.85 -18.49
CA GLU A 66 -10.71 39.87 -19.62
C GLU A 66 -9.29 40.27 -19.19
N GLU A 67 -9.18 41.22 -18.25
CA GLU A 67 -7.91 41.69 -17.72
C GLU A 67 -7.18 40.60 -16.92
N SER A 68 -7.88 39.90 -16.01
CA SER A 68 -7.28 38.85 -15.21
C SER A 68 -6.77 37.70 -16.10
N ARG A 69 -7.52 37.33 -17.14
CA ARG A 69 -7.10 36.32 -18.12
C ARG A 69 -5.87 36.74 -18.91
N LYS A 70 -5.73 38.01 -19.29
CA LYS A 70 -4.51 38.53 -19.97
C LYS A 70 -3.27 38.40 -19.09
N GLN A 71 -3.45 38.42 -17.76
CA GLN A 71 -2.39 38.24 -16.77
C GLN A 71 -2.20 36.77 -16.35
N GLY A 72 -2.97 35.83 -16.92
CA GLY A 72 -2.91 34.41 -16.58
C GLY A 72 -3.63 34.03 -15.28
N HIS A 73 -4.49 34.92 -14.77
CA HIS A 73 -5.36 34.68 -13.63
C HIS A 73 -6.74 34.23 -14.11
N TYR A 74 -7.24 33.15 -13.50
CA TYR A 74 -8.50 32.49 -13.87
C TYR A 74 -9.38 32.36 -12.62
N ASP A 75 -9.41 33.43 -11.84
CA ASP A 75 -10.13 33.56 -10.58
C ASP A 75 -11.43 34.33 -10.80
N GLY A 76 -12.52 33.85 -10.20
CA GLY A 76 -13.84 34.45 -10.19
C GLY A 76 -14.74 34.12 -11.39
N GLY A 77 -16.03 34.42 -11.19
CA GLY A 77 -17.09 34.23 -12.17
C GLY A 77 -17.47 32.75 -12.41
N PRO A 78 -18.30 32.48 -13.43
CA PRO A 78 -18.74 31.13 -13.76
C PRO A 78 -17.56 30.17 -13.99
N ALA A 79 -17.75 28.92 -13.56
CA ALA A 79 -16.95 27.76 -13.94
C ALA A 79 -17.92 26.68 -14.45
N GLY A 80 -17.47 25.80 -15.35
CA GLY A 80 -18.23 24.69 -15.97
C GLY A 80 -19.63 24.34 -15.42
N GLU A 81 -19.82 23.09 -15.01
CA GLU A 81 -21.12 22.56 -14.57
C GLU A 81 -21.00 21.80 -13.27
N ASP A 82 -20.41 20.61 -13.30
CA ASP A 82 -20.26 19.72 -12.13
C ASP A 82 -18.84 19.18 -12.04
N PHE A 83 -18.25 19.26 -10.85
CA PHE A 83 -16.90 18.78 -10.56
C PHE A 83 -16.92 17.86 -9.35
N GLU A 84 -16.26 16.72 -9.47
CA GLU A 84 -16.14 15.77 -8.38
C GLU A 84 -14.68 15.34 -8.19
N VAL A 85 -14.18 15.56 -6.98
CA VAL A 85 -12.93 15.02 -6.45
C VAL A 85 -13.30 14.14 -5.27
N ALA A 86 -13.47 12.83 -5.51
CA ALA A 86 -13.94 11.93 -4.48
C ALA A 86 -13.18 10.60 -4.43
N TYR A 87 -13.05 10.02 -3.23
CA TYR A 87 -12.37 8.75 -3.04
C TYR A 87 -10.93 8.71 -3.60
N ASN A 88 -10.19 9.83 -3.52
CA ASN A 88 -8.78 9.88 -3.90
C ASN A 88 -7.90 9.79 -2.65
N ALA A 89 -6.66 9.32 -2.81
CA ALA A 89 -5.61 9.47 -1.82
C ALA A 89 -4.66 10.58 -2.26
N ILE A 90 -4.53 11.65 -1.47
CA ILE A 90 -3.81 12.87 -1.86
C ILE A 90 -2.71 13.17 -0.84
N ARG A 91 -1.45 13.13 -1.28
CA ARG A 91 -0.27 13.23 -0.40
C ARG A 91 0.61 14.47 -0.60
N GLY A 92 0.21 15.39 -1.47
CA GLY A 92 1.03 16.57 -1.76
C GLY A 92 0.69 17.79 -0.92
N GLU A 93 0.73 17.68 0.42
CA GLU A 93 0.71 18.82 1.38
C GLU A 93 2.04 19.57 1.42
N GLN A 94 2.52 20.00 0.25
CA GLN A 94 3.82 20.64 0.18
C GLN A 94 3.71 22.08 0.67
N ASP A 95 4.48 22.42 1.70
CA ASP A 95 4.61 23.81 2.15
C ASP A 95 5.50 24.61 1.22
N TYR A 96 5.13 25.87 1.00
CA TYR A 96 5.88 26.83 0.18
C TYR A 96 5.59 28.27 0.58
N GLY A 97 6.41 29.19 0.08
CA GLY A 97 6.37 30.58 0.53
C GLY A 97 6.87 30.71 1.96
N GLY A 98 7.53 31.82 2.25
CA GLY A 98 8.21 32.02 3.53
C GLY A 98 9.56 32.69 3.43
N PHE A 99 9.93 33.39 4.49
CA PHE A 99 11.25 33.99 4.68
C PHE A 99 11.80 33.51 6.03
N LEU A 100 13.09 33.13 6.06
CA LEU A 100 13.77 32.65 7.28
C LEU A 100 13.07 31.47 8.00
N GLY A 101 12.49 30.53 7.25
CA GLY A 101 11.93 29.30 7.81
C GLY A 101 10.52 29.42 8.38
N VAL A 102 9.86 30.57 8.25
CA VAL A 102 8.42 30.73 8.54
C VAL A 102 7.63 30.34 7.30
N LYS A 103 6.85 29.25 7.41
CA LYS A 103 5.97 28.75 6.35
C LYS A 103 4.87 29.78 6.05
N GLU A 104 4.58 30.02 4.78
CA GLU A 104 3.53 30.98 4.39
C GLU A 104 2.26 30.29 3.86
N LYS A 105 2.39 29.17 3.12
CA LYS A 105 1.26 28.48 2.49
C LYS A 105 1.50 26.97 2.35
N THR A 106 0.40 26.21 2.35
CA THR A 106 0.38 24.78 2.01
C THR A 106 -0.30 24.57 0.66
N ARG A 107 0.20 23.62 -0.14
CA ARG A 107 -0.35 23.29 -1.47
C ARG A 107 -1.72 22.63 -1.31
N ALA A 108 -2.79 23.31 -1.71
CA ALA A 108 -4.14 22.78 -1.61
C ALA A 108 -4.31 21.48 -2.41
N ALA A 109 -5.03 20.52 -1.84
CA ALA A 109 -5.54 19.36 -2.55
C ALA A 109 -6.52 19.78 -3.64
N PHE A 110 -7.45 20.69 -3.32
CA PHE A 110 -8.46 21.17 -4.24
C PHE A 110 -8.57 22.69 -4.18
N GLU A 111 -8.43 23.36 -5.32
CA GLU A 111 -8.69 24.80 -5.44
C GLU A 111 -9.86 25.04 -6.39
N LEU A 112 -10.89 25.71 -5.86
CA LEU A 112 -12.07 26.11 -6.60
C LEU A 112 -12.01 27.61 -6.80
N ARG A 113 -11.80 28.02 -8.05
CA ARG A 113 -11.53 29.41 -8.42
C ARG A 113 -12.70 30.07 -9.15
N GLY A 114 -13.72 29.30 -9.53
CA GLY A 114 -14.93 29.82 -10.16
C GLY A 114 -16.19 29.17 -9.60
N ARG A 115 -17.35 29.52 -10.17
CA ARG A 115 -18.68 29.17 -9.67
C ARG A 115 -19.37 28.14 -10.57
N PRO A 116 -19.26 26.84 -10.26
CA PRO A 116 -19.91 25.77 -11.02
C PRO A 116 -21.43 25.90 -10.97
N SER A 117 -22.07 25.81 -12.13
CA SER A 117 -23.53 25.99 -12.24
C SER A 117 -24.34 24.89 -11.55
N LEU A 118 -23.82 23.65 -11.47
CA LEU A 118 -24.44 22.54 -10.74
C LEU A 118 -23.74 22.27 -9.41
N GLY A 119 -22.41 22.30 -9.36
CA GLY A 119 -21.65 22.29 -8.11
C GLY A 119 -20.24 21.71 -8.19
N ALA A 120 -19.57 21.70 -7.04
CA ALA A 120 -18.31 21.00 -6.83
C ALA A 120 -18.40 20.11 -5.59
N ARG A 121 -17.78 18.93 -5.65
CA ARG A 121 -17.77 17.95 -4.57
C ARG A 121 -16.34 17.55 -4.23
N PHE A 122 -15.96 17.71 -2.97
CA PHE A 122 -14.69 17.21 -2.42
C PHE A 122 -15.00 16.24 -1.27
N ALA A 123 -15.12 14.95 -1.56
CA ALA A 123 -15.74 14.02 -0.62
C ALA A 123 -15.07 12.64 -0.54
N ASN A 124 -15.07 12.03 0.65
CA ASN A 124 -14.55 10.68 0.87
C ASN A 124 -13.07 10.48 0.50
N ASN A 125 -12.30 11.56 0.40
CA ASN A 125 -10.87 11.48 0.11
C ASN A 125 -10.09 11.08 1.39
N VAL A 126 -8.92 10.49 1.19
CA VAL A 126 -7.86 10.38 2.20
C VAL A 126 -6.83 11.43 1.85
N VAL A 127 -6.60 12.37 2.74
CA VAL A 127 -5.78 13.54 2.50
C VAL A 127 -4.82 13.69 3.68
N VAL A 128 -3.57 14.00 3.38
CA VAL A 128 -2.54 14.18 4.40
C VAL A 128 -2.67 15.51 5.13
N HIS A 129 -3.20 16.54 4.46
CA HIS A 129 -3.47 17.87 5.04
C HIS A 129 -4.19 17.78 6.38
N ASP A 130 -3.85 18.68 7.31
CA ASP A 130 -4.33 18.63 8.70
C ASP A 130 -5.87 18.72 8.80
N ASP A 131 -6.48 19.53 7.94
CA ASP A 131 -7.93 19.75 7.92
C ASP A 131 -8.46 20.23 6.56
N SER A 132 -9.74 20.62 6.52
CA SER A 132 -10.40 21.14 5.33
C SER A 132 -9.83 22.47 4.84
N ASP A 133 -9.38 23.33 5.74
CA ASP A 133 -8.97 24.69 5.43
C ASP A 133 -7.57 24.68 4.79
N GLU A 134 -6.74 23.70 5.15
CA GLU A 134 -5.48 23.44 4.46
C GLU A 134 -5.66 22.69 3.12
N ALA A 135 -6.60 21.74 3.07
CA ALA A 135 -6.81 20.90 1.89
C ALA A 135 -7.56 21.62 0.76
N ILE A 136 -8.49 22.52 1.09
CA ILE A 136 -9.40 23.13 0.13
C ILE A 136 -9.18 24.64 0.13
N ARG A 137 -8.96 25.20 -1.06
CA ARG A 137 -8.89 26.65 -1.24
C ARG A 137 -10.02 27.16 -2.12
N LEU A 138 -10.81 28.08 -1.58
CA LEU A 138 -11.76 28.87 -2.34
C LEU A 138 -11.08 30.16 -2.77
N LYS A 139 -11.02 30.42 -4.07
CA LYS A 139 -10.32 31.59 -4.60
C LYS A 139 -11.28 32.50 -5.36
N ARG A 140 -11.37 33.74 -4.88
CA ARG A 140 -12.22 34.78 -5.46
C ARG A 140 -11.45 35.56 -6.52
N GLY A 141 -12.15 36.05 -7.53
CA GLY A 141 -11.65 37.05 -8.46
C GLY A 141 -11.70 38.46 -7.87
N ASP A 142 -10.93 39.37 -8.46
CA ASP A 142 -10.89 40.78 -8.03
C ASP A 142 -12.19 41.55 -8.33
N ASP A 143 -12.97 41.06 -9.31
CA ASP A 143 -14.23 41.66 -9.70
C ASP A 143 -15.38 41.21 -8.78
N ARG A 144 -15.74 42.10 -7.86
CA ARG A 144 -16.84 41.89 -6.90
C ARG A 144 -18.24 41.84 -7.53
N SER A 145 -18.37 42.16 -8.82
CA SER A 145 -19.63 41.95 -9.56
C SER A 145 -19.82 40.49 -9.96
N LEU A 146 -18.72 39.72 -10.05
CA LEU A 146 -18.72 38.30 -10.37
C LEU A 146 -18.69 37.43 -9.11
N ASP A 147 -18.10 37.96 -8.03
CA ASP A 147 -17.83 37.24 -6.79
C ASP A 147 -18.28 38.04 -5.56
N THR A 148 -19.12 37.45 -4.71
CA THR A 148 -19.49 38.03 -3.40
C THR A 148 -18.43 37.72 -2.34
N ASP A 149 -18.65 38.08 -1.07
CA ASP A 149 -17.86 37.59 0.08
C ASP A 149 -18.47 36.32 0.72
N ASP A 150 -19.50 35.75 0.12
CA ASP A 150 -20.18 34.56 0.62
C ASP A 150 -19.57 33.29 -0.01
N ASP A 151 -19.02 32.40 0.81
CA ASP A 151 -18.44 31.12 0.38
C ASP A 151 -19.51 30.17 -0.18
N SER A 152 -20.78 30.33 0.21
CA SER A 152 -21.88 29.50 -0.29
C SER A 152 -22.05 29.61 -1.82
N THR A 153 -21.63 30.74 -2.39
CA THR A 153 -21.70 30.98 -3.84
C THR A 153 -20.80 30.05 -4.65
N PHE A 154 -19.77 29.45 -4.05
CA PHE A 154 -18.91 28.46 -4.69
C PHE A 154 -19.62 27.14 -5.00
N ASN A 155 -20.80 26.91 -4.43
CA ASN A 155 -21.57 25.68 -4.65
C ASN A 155 -20.73 24.41 -4.37
N LEU A 156 -19.86 24.50 -3.35
CA LEU A 156 -19.01 23.42 -2.89
C LEU A 156 -19.73 22.59 -1.82
N ARG A 157 -19.64 21.27 -1.95
CA ARG A 157 -19.99 20.31 -0.90
C ARG A 157 -18.76 19.49 -0.54
N ALA A 158 -18.24 19.70 0.67
CA ALA A 158 -17.14 18.94 1.23
C ALA A 158 -17.62 18.09 2.41
N PHE A 159 -17.41 16.78 2.38
CA PHE A 159 -17.89 15.88 3.43
C PHE A 159 -17.15 14.54 3.45
N SER A 160 -17.11 13.90 4.62
CA SER A 160 -16.57 12.54 4.82
C SER A 160 -15.12 12.34 4.38
N ASN A 161 -14.34 13.42 4.25
CA ASN A 161 -12.89 13.32 4.03
C ASN A 161 -12.20 12.89 5.32
N ARG A 162 -11.08 12.18 5.17
CA ARG A 162 -10.16 11.84 6.25
C ARG A 162 -8.91 12.68 6.07
N TYR A 163 -8.71 13.62 6.98
CA TYR A 163 -7.56 14.54 7.07
C TYR A 163 -6.49 13.95 8.00
N ASP A 164 -5.27 14.51 7.99
CA ASP A 164 -4.11 14.04 8.77
C ASP A 164 -3.93 12.51 8.68
N THR A 165 -4.03 11.99 7.45
CA THR A 165 -4.08 10.53 7.23
C THR A 165 -3.18 10.09 6.09
N ASP A 166 -2.19 9.25 6.40
CA ASP A 166 -1.31 8.60 5.42
C ASP A 166 -1.14 7.09 5.67
N TYR A 167 -1.61 6.25 4.76
CA TYR A 167 -1.43 4.79 4.80
C TYR A 167 -0.32 4.27 3.88
N SER A 168 0.40 5.15 3.18
CA SER A 168 1.34 4.76 2.11
C SER A 168 2.58 4.00 2.56
N LYS A 169 2.87 3.98 3.86
CA LYS A 169 3.95 3.16 4.45
C LYS A 169 3.50 1.73 4.75
N GLU A 170 2.18 1.47 4.75
CA GLU A 170 1.62 0.14 4.99
C GLU A 170 1.66 -0.68 3.71
N VAL A 171 2.82 -1.28 3.43
CA VAL A 171 3.03 -2.09 2.22
C VAL A 171 2.99 -3.58 2.50
N ALA A 172 2.61 -4.34 1.47
CA ALA A 172 2.66 -5.80 1.45
C ALA A 172 3.35 -6.30 0.17
N ALA A 173 3.54 -7.61 0.05
CA ALA A 173 4.12 -8.24 -1.13
C ALA A 173 3.28 -9.43 -1.61
N GLY A 174 3.30 -9.66 -2.92
CA GLY A 174 2.57 -10.73 -3.61
C GLY A 174 2.77 -10.58 -5.12
N ASP A 175 2.50 -11.63 -5.89
CA ASP A 175 2.56 -11.60 -7.36
C ASP A 175 1.18 -11.23 -7.92
N PHE A 176 0.95 -9.96 -8.28
CA PHE A 176 -0.37 -9.47 -8.69
C PHE A 176 -0.52 -9.36 -10.21
N ASP A 177 0.55 -9.62 -10.97
CA ASP A 177 0.54 -9.64 -12.43
C ASP A 177 0.86 -11.00 -13.06
N GLY A 178 1.19 -12.01 -12.24
CA GLY A 178 1.40 -13.40 -12.64
C GLY A 178 2.79 -13.64 -13.26
N ASP A 179 3.75 -12.73 -13.07
CA ASP A 179 5.10 -12.89 -13.61
C ASP A 179 6.03 -13.77 -12.75
N ARG A 180 5.50 -14.34 -11.66
CA ARG A 180 6.16 -15.17 -10.64
C ARG A 180 7.17 -14.42 -9.78
N ARG A 181 7.10 -13.09 -9.75
CA ARG A 181 7.88 -12.25 -8.87
C ARG A 181 6.96 -11.57 -7.87
N ALA A 182 7.53 -11.29 -6.70
CA ALA A 182 6.84 -10.45 -5.73
C ALA A 182 6.81 -9.00 -6.25
N ASP A 183 5.62 -8.42 -6.24
CA ASP A 183 5.35 -7.01 -6.39
C ASP A 183 5.22 -6.36 -5.01
N VAL A 184 5.22 -5.03 -4.98
CA VAL A 184 4.85 -4.28 -3.77
C VAL A 184 3.40 -3.82 -3.89
N PHE A 185 2.61 -4.01 -2.85
CA PHE A 185 1.21 -3.62 -2.76
C PHE A 185 1.01 -2.52 -1.72
N VAL A 186 0.08 -1.60 -1.97
CA VAL A 186 -0.39 -0.61 -1.00
C VAL A 186 -1.91 -0.46 -1.06
N ALA A 187 -2.54 -0.39 0.12
CA ALA A 187 -3.94 0.03 0.25
C ALA A 187 -3.99 1.44 0.84
N ASN A 188 -4.28 2.43 0.00
CA ASN A 188 -4.20 3.85 0.37
C ASN A 188 -5.46 4.37 1.08
N GLY A 189 -6.36 3.48 1.51
CA GLY A 189 -7.61 3.79 2.19
C GLY A 189 -8.77 4.18 1.27
N THR A 190 -8.54 4.33 -0.03
CA THR A 190 -9.59 4.54 -1.05
C THR A 190 -9.53 3.53 -2.19
N ALA A 191 -8.33 3.03 -2.48
CA ALA A 191 -8.07 2.01 -3.47
C ALA A 191 -6.78 1.25 -3.15
N TRP A 192 -6.59 0.15 -3.88
CA TRP A 192 -5.42 -0.69 -3.86
C TRP A 192 -4.59 -0.46 -5.12
N PHE A 193 -3.28 -0.41 -4.93
CA PHE A 193 -2.30 -0.28 -6.00
C PHE A 193 -1.19 -1.31 -5.80
N PHE A 194 -0.57 -1.71 -6.90
CA PHE A 194 0.63 -2.54 -6.86
C PHE A 194 1.72 -1.96 -7.77
N SER A 195 2.97 -2.31 -7.52
CA SER A 195 4.14 -1.90 -8.29
C SER A 195 4.92 -3.14 -8.68
N ARG A 196 5.00 -3.40 -9.99
CA ARG A 196 5.66 -4.59 -10.56
C ARG A 196 7.09 -4.72 -10.06
N GLY A 197 7.38 -5.78 -9.30
CA GLY A 197 8.69 -6.01 -8.68
C GLY A 197 9.16 -4.92 -7.71
N GLY A 198 8.30 -3.97 -7.32
CA GLY A 198 8.67 -2.73 -6.62
C GLY A 198 9.46 -1.73 -7.47
N VAL A 199 9.53 -1.93 -8.80
CA VAL A 199 10.30 -1.10 -9.74
C VAL A 199 9.43 -0.12 -10.49
N ALA A 200 8.30 -0.60 -11.02
CA ALA A 200 7.39 0.16 -11.86
C ALA A 200 6.61 1.22 -11.06
N PRO A 201 6.05 2.25 -11.72
CA PRO A 201 5.03 3.10 -11.10
C PRO A 201 3.90 2.28 -10.48
N TRP A 202 3.19 2.89 -9.53
CA TRP A 202 1.96 2.30 -8.99
C TRP A 202 0.92 2.09 -10.11
N GLU A 203 0.26 0.94 -10.08
CA GLU A 203 -0.81 0.55 -10.98
C GLU A 203 -2.08 0.29 -10.18
N PHE A 204 -3.20 0.87 -10.60
CA PHE A 204 -4.48 0.67 -9.94
C PHE A 204 -4.91 -0.80 -10.04
N LEU A 205 -5.33 -1.34 -8.90
CA LEU A 205 -5.81 -2.71 -8.79
C LEU A 205 -7.33 -2.75 -8.58
N HIS A 206 -7.82 -2.07 -7.54
CA HIS A 206 -9.22 -2.16 -7.12
C HIS A 206 -9.63 -0.99 -6.20
N ALA A 207 -10.89 -0.58 -6.29
CA ALA A 207 -11.45 0.45 -5.41
C ALA A 207 -11.89 -0.17 -4.07
N SER A 208 -11.34 0.29 -2.95
CA SER A 208 -11.65 -0.27 -1.64
C SER A 208 -11.12 0.61 -0.51
N ASN A 209 -11.88 0.69 0.58
CA ASN A 209 -11.45 1.41 1.79
C ASN A 209 -10.70 0.54 2.80
N LYS A 210 -10.52 -0.76 2.52
CA LYS A 210 -9.76 -1.68 3.37
C LYS A 210 -8.28 -1.33 3.34
N ARG A 211 -7.64 -1.29 4.51
CA ARG A 211 -6.20 -1.03 4.66
C ARG A 211 -5.39 -2.31 4.64
N THR A 212 -4.08 -2.21 4.40
CA THR A 212 -3.18 -3.37 4.28
C THR A 212 -3.26 -4.30 5.50
N GLY A 213 -3.38 -3.75 6.72
CA GLY A 213 -3.54 -4.55 7.95
C GLY A 213 -4.88 -5.30 8.09
N GLU A 214 -5.86 -5.02 7.23
CA GLU A 214 -7.14 -5.72 7.15
C GLU A 214 -7.18 -6.78 6.04
N LEU A 215 -6.07 -6.94 5.30
CA LEU A 215 -5.97 -7.83 4.16
C LEU A 215 -5.08 -9.03 4.46
N ALA A 216 -5.26 -10.07 3.66
CA ALA A 216 -4.30 -11.15 3.48
C ALA A 216 -4.11 -11.42 1.99
N PHE A 217 -3.01 -12.10 1.64
CA PHE A 217 -2.56 -12.30 0.27
C PHE A 217 -2.17 -13.76 0.09
N ALA A 218 -2.80 -14.46 -0.85
CA ALA A 218 -2.54 -15.85 -1.19
C ALA A 218 -3.19 -16.22 -2.52
N ASP A 219 -2.71 -17.24 -3.22
CA ASP A 219 -3.33 -17.78 -4.44
C ASP A 219 -4.41 -18.81 -4.06
N ILE A 220 -5.63 -18.35 -3.83
CA ILE A 220 -6.72 -19.19 -3.28
C ILE A 220 -7.33 -20.07 -4.36
N ASP A 221 -7.44 -19.57 -5.59
CA ASP A 221 -8.00 -20.32 -6.71
C ASP A 221 -6.97 -21.11 -7.54
N ASN A 222 -5.69 -21.02 -7.17
CA ASN A 222 -4.56 -21.76 -7.72
C ASN A 222 -4.28 -21.44 -9.20
N ASP A 223 -4.42 -20.17 -9.58
CA ASP A 223 -4.11 -19.67 -10.93
C ASP A 223 -2.71 -19.05 -11.05
N ALA A 224 -1.90 -19.16 -9.98
CA ALA A 224 -0.57 -18.57 -9.82
C ALA A 224 -0.54 -17.04 -9.72
N ILE A 225 -1.69 -16.38 -9.54
CA ILE A 225 -1.80 -14.95 -9.25
C ILE A 225 -2.24 -14.79 -7.79
N THR A 226 -1.67 -13.80 -7.11
CA THR A 226 -2.02 -13.51 -5.72
C THR A 226 -3.41 -12.89 -5.63
N ASP A 227 -4.31 -13.55 -4.89
CA ASP A 227 -5.61 -13.01 -4.52
C ASP A 227 -5.50 -12.10 -3.30
N VAL A 228 -6.47 -11.18 -3.18
CA VAL A 228 -6.60 -10.32 -2.00
C VAL A 228 -7.79 -10.79 -1.17
N LEU A 229 -7.54 -11.11 0.09
CA LEU A 229 -8.55 -11.60 1.03
C LEU A 229 -8.91 -10.53 2.05
N TYR A 230 -10.19 -10.45 2.40
CA TYR A 230 -10.65 -9.69 3.56
C TYR A 230 -11.92 -10.29 4.17
N ARG A 231 -12.26 -9.85 5.38
CA ARG A 231 -13.52 -10.22 6.04
C ARG A 231 -14.64 -9.27 5.63
N ASP A 232 -15.76 -9.80 5.16
CA ASP A 232 -16.96 -9.03 4.83
C ASP A 232 -17.59 -8.38 6.07
N GLY A 233 -18.64 -7.57 5.87
CA GLY A 233 -19.36 -6.91 6.97
C GLY A 233 -20.01 -7.86 7.98
N ALA A 234 -20.21 -9.13 7.62
CA ALA A 234 -20.71 -10.20 8.49
C ALA A 234 -19.57 -11.00 9.16
N GLY A 235 -18.31 -10.63 8.89
CA GLY A 235 -17.13 -11.31 9.43
C GLY A 235 -16.75 -12.61 8.71
N ARG A 236 -17.34 -12.93 7.55
CA ARG A 236 -16.94 -14.09 6.73
C ARG A 236 -15.72 -13.73 5.90
N LEU A 237 -14.78 -14.66 5.77
CA LEU A 237 -13.63 -14.49 4.89
C LEU A 237 -14.08 -14.69 3.44
N GLY A 238 -13.67 -13.78 2.56
CA GLY A 238 -13.75 -13.94 1.12
C GLY A 238 -12.45 -13.51 0.46
N TYR A 239 -12.37 -13.72 -0.85
CA TYR A 239 -11.20 -13.35 -1.66
C TYR A 239 -11.63 -12.70 -2.98
N LEU A 240 -10.79 -11.82 -3.50
CA LEU A 240 -10.92 -11.20 -4.81
C LEU A 240 -9.88 -11.83 -5.71
N LYS A 241 -10.32 -12.48 -6.78
CA LYS A 241 -9.42 -13.12 -7.75
C LYS A 241 -8.44 -12.10 -8.34
N GLY A 242 -7.13 -12.33 -8.17
CA GLY A 242 -6.06 -11.41 -8.54
C GLY A 242 -6.20 -10.00 -7.95
N GLY A 243 -6.99 -9.86 -6.89
CA GLY A 243 -7.37 -8.57 -6.30
C GLY A 243 -8.30 -7.70 -7.15
N ARG A 244 -8.90 -8.20 -8.25
CA ARG A 244 -9.63 -7.38 -9.23
C ARG A 244 -11.14 -7.62 -9.25
N VAL A 245 -11.54 -8.90 -9.18
CA VAL A 245 -12.94 -9.34 -9.29
C VAL A 245 -13.69 -9.13 -7.97
N ASP A 246 -15.01 -9.01 -8.01
CA ASP A 246 -15.85 -8.91 -6.82
C ASP A 246 -15.57 -10.02 -5.78
N LEU A 247 -15.80 -9.70 -4.51
CA LEU A 247 -15.54 -10.57 -3.36
C LEU A 247 -16.30 -11.91 -3.48
N VAL A 248 -15.56 -13.00 -3.63
CA VAL A 248 -16.10 -14.36 -3.58
C VAL A 248 -16.11 -14.86 -2.13
N PRO A 249 -17.27 -15.26 -1.57
CA PRO A 249 -17.34 -15.85 -0.23
C PRO A 249 -16.52 -17.14 -0.15
N LEU A 250 -15.68 -17.27 0.87
CA LEU A 250 -14.80 -18.44 1.02
C LEU A 250 -15.20 -19.32 2.20
N THR A 251 -15.18 -18.77 3.41
CA THR A 251 -15.47 -19.52 4.65
C THR A 251 -15.67 -18.60 5.84
N SER A 252 -16.12 -19.14 6.97
CA SER A 252 -16.11 -18.43 8.25
C SER A 252 -14.84 -18.73 9.02
N VAL A 253 -14.26 -17.70 9.64
CA VAL A 253 -13.08 -17.80 10.50
C VAL A 253 -13.36 -17.20 11.88
N PRO A 254 -13.04 -17.90 12.99
CA PRO A 254 -13.31 -17.41 14.34
C PRO A 254 -12.18 -16.53 14.91
N VAL A 255 -11.24 -16.09 14.06
CA VAL A 255 -10.07 -15.30 14.43
C VAL A 255 -9.92 -14.09 13.48
N PRO A 256 -9.23 -13.02 13.91
CA PRO A 256 -8.86 -11.92 13.02
C PRO A 256 -8.01 -12.36 11.82
N ILE A 257 -8.08 -11.63 10.71
CA ILE A 257 -7.36 -11.97 9.48
C ILE A 257 -5.83 -12.02 9.66
N LYS A 258 -5.27 -11.13 10.50
CA LYS A 258 -3.84 -11.11 10.86
C LYS A 258 -3.32 -12.41 11.53
N ASP A 259 -4.24 -13.22 12.05
CA ASP A 259 -3.94 -14.48 12.74
C ASP A 259 -4.09 -15.69 11.79
N LEU A 260 -4.38 -15.46 10.51
CA LEU A 260 -4.37 -16.49 9.47
C LEU A 260 -2.99 -16.64 8.83
N ARG A 261 -2.70 -17.84 8.34
CA ARG A 261 -1.52 -18.17 7.53
C ARG A 261 -1.95 -18.98 6.32
N PHE A 262 -1.19 -18.87 5.25
CA PHE A 262 -1.49 -19.48 3.96
C PHE A 262 -0.25 -20.24 3.51
N GLY A 263 -0.44 -21.42 2.94
CA GLY A 263 0.61 -22.35 2.53
C GLY A 263 -0.02 -23.68 2.12
N ASP A 264 0.79 -24.63 1.67
CA ASP A 264 0.33 -25.98 1.32
C ASP A 264 0.58 -26.90 2.52
N PHE A 265 -0.39 -27.12 3.40
CA PHE A 265 -0.19 -27.85 4.66
C PHE A 265 -0.46 -29.36 4.54
N ASP A 266 -0.71 -29.90 3.34
CA ASP A 266 -0.79 -31.34 3.10
C ASP A 266 0.01 -31.86 1.89
N GLY A 267 0.75 -30.98 1.20
CA GLY A 267 1.67 -31.31 0.12
C GLY A 267 0.99 -31.54 -1.23
N ASP A 268 -0.25 -31.09 -1.41
CA ASP A 268 -1.03 -31.28 -2.63
C ASP A 268 -0.89 -30.13 -3.66
N ALA A 269 -0.03 -29.16 -3.36
CA ALA A 269 0.25 -27.96 -4.13
C ALA A 269 -0.94 -26.99 -4.26
N LYS A 270 -1.93 -27.06 -3.35
CA LYS A 270 -2.99 -26.06 -3.23
C LYS A 270 -2.78 -25.19 -2.01
N THR A 271 -3.29 -23.97 -2.08
CA THR A 271 -3.30 -23.09 -0.92
C THR A 271 -4.32 -23.55 0.12
N ASP A 272 -3.81 -23.81 1.32
CA ASP A 272 -4.57 -24.05 2.54
C ASP A 272 -4.57 -22.82 3.44
N ILE A 273 -5.48 -22.80 4.41
CA ILE A 273 -5.57 -21.74 5.41
C ILE A 273 -5.38 -22.32 6.80
N PHE A 274 -4.45 -21.75 7.56
CA PHE A 274 -4.12 -22.15 8.93
C PHE A 274 -4.50 -21.07 9.93
N TYR A 275 -5.01 -21.47 11.10
CA TYR A 275 -5.07 -20.63 12.29
C TYR A 275 -4.89 -21.44 13.57
N THR A 276 -4.66 -20.73 14.69
CA THR A 276 -4.67 -21.32 16.04
C THR A 276 -5.79 -20.75 16.89
N ARG A 277 -6.46 -21.60 17.69
CA ARG A 277 -7.45 -21.18 18.69
C ARG A 277 -7.52 -22.20 19.81
N ALA A 278 -7.45 -21.74 21.05
CA ALA A 278 -7.44 -22.59 22.24
C ALA A 278 -6.44 -23.76 22.10
N GLU A 279 -5.19 -23.42 21.76
CA GLU A 279 -4.07 -24.36 21.54
C GLU A 279 -4.25 -25.35 20.38
N GLN A 280 -5.40 -25.40 19.73
CA GLN A 280 -5.64 -26.24 18.56
C GLN A 280 -5.21 -25.53 17.29
N TRP A 281 -4.43 -26.20 16.46
CA TRP A 281 -4.19 -25.83 15.07
C TRP A 281 -5.34 -26.33 14.21
N ARG A 282 -5.84 -25.44 13.36
CA ARG A 282 -6.93 -25.70 12.43
C ARG A 282 -6.45 -25.37 11.03
N VAL A 283 -6.60 -26.33 10.12
CA VAL A 283 -6.26 -26.17 8.71
C VAL A 283 -7.52 -26.38 7.88
N ARG A 284 -7.79 -25.47 6.95
CA ARG A 284 -8.77 -25.65 5.89
C ARG A 284 -8.01 -26.02 4.63
N TYR A 285 -8.14 -27.27 4.22
CA TYR A 285 -7.46 -27.76 3.03
C TYR A 285 -8.12 -27.21 1.77
N GLY A 286 -7.32 -26.73 0.81
CA GLY A 286 -7.78 -26.16 -0.45
C GLY A 286 -8.57 -27.16 -1.28
N ARG A 287 -8.20 -28.44 -1.22
CA ARG A 287 -8.86 -29.54 -1.94
C ARG A 287 -10.30 -29.82 -1.52
N ASP A 288 -10.57 -29.81 -0.22
CA ASP A 288 -11.89 -30.22 0.32
C ASP A 288 -12.69 -29.07 0.95
N GLY A 289 -12.04 -27.93 1.19
CA GLY A 289 -12.63 -26.73 1.74
C GLY A 289 -13.11 -26.83 3.19
N ARG A 290 -12.70 -27.87 3.94
CA ARG A 290 -13.17 -28.13 5.31
C ARG A 290 -12.09 -27.89 6.36
N TRP A 291 -12.49 -27.27 7.47
CA TRP A 291 -11.63 -27.10 8.64
C TRP A 291 -11.42 -28.44 9.37
N LYS A 292 -10.16 -28.83 9.56
CA LYS A 292 -9.76 -30.00 10.36
C LYS A 292 -8.82 -29.58 11.48
N GLY A 293 -8.82 -30.33 12.58
CA GLY A 293 -7.76 -30.20 13.59
C GLY A 293 -6.50 -30.90 13.07
N ALA A 294 -5.36 -30.21 13.08
CA ALA A 294 -4.10 -30.74 12.56
C ALA A 294 -3.15 -31.18 13.69
N GLN A 295 -2.87 -30.29 14.65
CA GLN A 295 -2.02 -30.54 15.82
C GLN A 295 -2.41 -29.59 16.97
N THR A 296 -1.79 -29.71 18.13
CA THR A 296 -1.91 -28.76 19.24
C THR A 296 -0.58 -28.09 19.57
N SER A 297 -0.62 -26.81 19.97
CA SER A 297 0.53 -26.07 20.48
C SER A 297 0.09 -24.88 21.34
N VAL A 298 0.77 -24.69 22.46
CA VAL A 298 0.64 -23.50 23.33
C VAL A 298 1.27 -22.24 22.73
N THR A 299 2.07 -22.38 21.66
CA THR A 299 2.76 -21.26 21.03
C THR A 299 1.76 -20.42 20.21
N PRO A 300 1.66 -19.10 20.43
CA PRO A 300 0.76 -18.24 19.66
C PRO A 300 1.21 -18.14 18.20
N VAL A 301 0.27 -17.97 17.27
CA VAL A 301 0.54 -17.90 15.82
C VAL A 301 1.51 -16.78 15.41
N SER A 302 1.59 -15.71 16.21
CA SER A 302 2.55 -14.62 16.01
C SER A 302 4.00 -15.03 16.23
N ASN A 303 4.22 -16.14 16.95
CA ASN A 303 5.51 -16.69 17.34
C ASN A 303 5.76 -18.08 16.70
N LEU A 304 4.98 -18.41 15.66
CA LEU A 304 5.21 -19.54 14.76
C LEU A 304 5.85 -19.02 13.46
N LEU A 305 6.72 -19.84 12.88
CA LEU A 305 7.26 -19.64 11.53
C LEU A 305 6.76 -20.76 10.62
N PHE A 306 6.64 -20.46 9.33
CA PHE A 306 6.05 -21.34 8.33
C PHE A 306 6.99 -21.44 7.14
N GLY A 307 7.22 -22.64 6.61
CA GLY A 307 8.09 -22.88 5.46
C GLY A 307 8.49 -24.34 5.32
N GLU A 308 9.42 -24.63 4.43
CA GLU A 308 9.92 -25.97 4.13
C GLU A 308 11.20 -26.26 4.95
N PHE A 309 11.07 -26.95 6.09
CA PHE A 309 12.17 -27.27 7.00
C PHE A 309 12.63 -28.73 6.91
N ASP A 310 11.89 -29.61 6.22
CA ASP A 310 12.26 -31.01 6.00
C ASP A 310 12.07 -31.47 4.55
N ASN A 311 12.16 -32.78 4.28
CA ASN A 311 12.03 -33.37 2.94
C ASN A 311 10.60 -33.79 2.57
N VAL A 312 9.64 -33.64 3.47
CA VAL A 312 8.23 -33.90 3.21
C VAL A 312 7.68 -32.72 2.43
N LYS A 313 6.79 -32.99 1.47
CA LYS A 313 6.11 -31.91 0.77
C LYS A 313 5.10 -31.26 1.70
N GLY A 314 5.16 -29.94 1.79
CA GLY A 314 4.17 -29.14 2.49
C GLY A 314 4.82 -28.22 3.52
N THR A 315 4.09 -27.19 3.87
CA THR A 315 4.49 -26.14 4.79
C THR A 315 4.58 -26.70 6.21
N ASP A 316 5.80 -26.73 6.72
CA ASP A 316 6.09 -27.05 8.11
C ASP A 316 5.83 -25.86 9.03
N VAL A 317 5.64 -26.15 10.32
CA VAL A 317 5.40 -25.14 11.35
C VAL A 317 6.49 -25.19 12.40
N ALA A 318 7.35 -24.18 12.42
CA ALA A 318 8.43 -24.03 13.39
C ALA A 318 8.03 -23.22 14.62
N ALA A 319 8.52 -23.64 15.79
CA ALA A 319 8.33 -22.97 17.07
C ALA A 319 9.58 -23.08 17.96
N VAL A 320 9.75 -22.14 18.89
CA VAL A 320 10.72 -22.30 19.97
C VAL A 320 10.09 -23.12 21.10
N LYS A 321 10.70 -24.27 21.42
CA LYS A 321 10.32 -25.15 22.53
C LYS A 321 11.39 -25.13 23.61
N SER A 322 11.19 -25.85 24.71
CA SER A 322 12.11 -25.88 25.86
C SER A 322 13.52 -26.32 25.47
N GLN A 323 13.63 -27.35 24.61
CA GLN A 323 14.89 -27.97 24.19
C GLN A 323 15.54 -27.31 22.97
N GLY A 324 14.90 -26.30 22.37
CA GLY A 324 15.41 -25.63 21.18
C GLY A 324 14.36 -25.28 20.16
N TRP A 325 14.81 -24.88 18.98
CA TRP A 325 13.93 -24.72 17.84
C TRP A 325 13.43 -26.10 17.39
N SER A 326 12.14 -26.20 17.10
CA SER A 326 11.48 -27.43 16.67
C SER A 326 10.53 -27.12 15.52
N TYR A 327 10.24 -28.12 14.70
CA TYR A 327 9.26 -28.00 13.61
C TYR A 327 8.27 -29.17 13.64
N SER A 328 7.07 -28.92 13.13
CA SER A 328 6.06 -29.93 12.84
C SER A 328 5.96 -30.10 11.34
N SER A 329 6.19 -31.33 10.86
CA SER A 329 6.14 -31.65 9.43
C SER A 329 4.71 -31.52 8.89
N ALA A 330 4.53 -30.74 7.82
CA ALA A 330 3.23 -30.46 7.18
C ALA A 330 2.10 -30.15 8.19
N ALA A 331 2.41 -29.38 9.25
CA ALA A 331 1.51 -29.01 10.35
C ALA A 331 0.77 -30.16 11.08
N THR A 332 1.14 -31.42 10.86
CA THR A 332 0.45 -32.61 11.38
C THR A 332 1.36 -33.50 12.22
N GLY A 333 2.67 -33.47 11.98
CA GLY A 333 3.65 -34.25 12.73
C GLY A 333 3.81 -33.79 14.18
N SER A 334 4.27 -34.68 15.06
CA SER A 334 4.78 -34.25 16.37
C SER A 334 6.00 -33.34 16.18
N TYR A 335 6.22 -32.38 17.09
CA TYR A 335 7.42 -31.54 17.04
C TYR A 335 8.72 -32.35 17.05
N LEU A 336 9.52 -32.18 16.00
CA LEU A 336 10.87 -32.70 15.87
C LEU A 336 11.89 -31.58 16.12
N LYS A 337 13.07 -31.94 16.61
CA LYS A 337 14.15 -30.98 16.84
C LYS A 337 14.64 -30.41 15.50
N LEU A 338 14.62 -29.08 15.38
CA LEU A 338 15.20 -28.36 14.25
C LEU A 338 16.63 -27.90 14.57
N ASN A 339 16.82 -27.31 15.76
CA ASN A 339 18.09 -26.75 16.19
C ASN A 339 18.19 -26.68 17.72
N SER A 340 19.36 -26.29 18.21
CA SER A 340 19.53 -25.76 19.57
C SER A 340 18.71 -24.49 19.78
N LYS A 341 18.58 -24.04 21.04
CA LYS A 341 17.81 -22.84 21.39
C LYS A 341 18.61 -21.56 21.09
N LEU A 342 18.68 -21.18 19.81
CA LEU A 342 19.45 -20.00 19.37
C LEU A 342 18.78 -18.67 19.72
N THR A 343 17.47 -18.68 19.91
CA THR A 343 16.67 -17.56 20.43
C THR A 343 15.62 -18.05 21.42
N SER A 344 15.14 -17.15 22.29
CA SER A 344 14.06 -17.45 23.26
C SER A 344 12.66 -17.43 22.62
N SER A 345 12.48 -16.68 21.53
CA SER A 345 11.27 -16.60 20.72
C SER A 345 11.61 -16.31 19.25
N PHE A 346 10.59 -16.35 18.40
CA PHE A 346 10.60 -15.91 17.00
C PHE A 346 9.93 -14.54 16.79
N ASP A 347 9.74 -13.74 17.85
CA ASP A 347 9.07 -12.42 17.73
C ASP A 347 9.81 -11.44 16.81
N SER A 348 11.13 -11.63 16.63
CA SER A 348 11.97 -10.85 15.71
C SER A 348 12.46 -11.66 14.52
N ALA A 349 11.97 -12.89 14.35
CA ALA A 349 12.42 -13.80 13.31
C ALA A 349 11.48 -13.80 12.09
N VAL A 350 12.04 -14.17 10.95
CA VAL A 350 11.37 -14.40 9.67
C VAL A 350 11.86 -15.71 9.08
N ALA A 351 11.02 -16.32 8.23
CA ALA A 351 11.29 -17.55 7.50
C ALA A 351 11.29 -17.24 5.99
N ALA A 352 12.37 -17.58 5.30
CA ALA A 352 12.56 -17.34 3.87
C ALA A 352 13.78 -18.10 3.34
N ASP A 353 13.89 -18.28 2.03
CA ASP A 353 15.02 -18.95 1.35
C ASP A 353 16.10 -17.91 0.96
N PHE A 354 16.98 -17.54 1.90
CA PHE A 354 17.98 -16.47 1.69
C PHE A 354 19.23 -16.95 0.94
N ASP A 355 19.52 -18.25 0.96
CA ASP A 355 20.67 -18.82 0.24
C ASP A 355 20.30 -19.33 -1.18
N GLY A 356 19.01 -19.58 -1.43
CA GLY A 356 18.46 -19.99 -2.73
C GLY A 356 18.48 -21.49 -2.98
N ASN A 357 18.56 -22.30 -1.91
CA ASN A 357 18.63 -23.75 -2.00
C ASN A 357 17.23 -24.43 -2.03
N GLY A 358 16.16 -23.65 -1.88
CA GLY A 358 14.77 -24.14 -1.88
C GLY A 358 14.27 -24.64 -0.52
N ARG A 359 15.05 -24.48 0.55
CA ARG A 359 14.67 -24.71 1.95
C ARG A 359 14.50 -23.38 2.66
N THR A 360 13.77 -23.44 3.77
CA THR A 360 13.50 -22.26 4.58
C THR A 360 14.60 -22.03 5.60
N ASP A 361 15.23 -20.87 5.51
CA ASP A 361 16.13 -20.35 6.53
C ASP A 361 15.33 -19.64 7.63
N ILE A 362 15.92 -19.55 8.82
CA ILE A 362 15.41 -18.71 9.90
C ILE A 362 16.36 -17.55 10.12
N ALA A 363 15.91 -16.33 9.81
CA ALA A 363 16.67 -15.11 10.03
C ALA A 363 16.06 -14.27 11.14
N THR A 364 16.90 -13.53 11.87
CA THR A 364 16.50 -12.65 12.96
C THR A 364 17.40 -11.42 13.03
N GLY A 365 16.85 -10.29 13.48
CA GLY A 365 17.63 -9.09 13.77
C GLY A 365 16.92 -7.76 13.47
N GLY A 366 17.62 -6.68 13.77
CA GLY A 366 17.18 -5.29 13.63
C GLY A 366 18.36 -4.33 13.78
N GLY A 367 18.15 -3.04 13.54
CA GLY A 367 19.19 -2.03 13.72
C GLY A 367 20.41 -2.22 12.82
N GLY A 368 20.23 -2.82 11.64
CA GLY A 368 21.29 -2.99 10.62
C GLY A 368 22.06 -4.31 10.68
N HIS A 369 21.82 -5.15 11.69
CA HIS A 369 22.50 -6.43 11.87
C HIS A 369 21.51 -7.58 11.83
N TRP A 370 21.64 -8.44 10.82
CA TRP A 370 20.81 -9.63 10.67
C TRP A 370 21.65 -10.89 10.75
N LYS A 371 21.09 -11.91 11.38
CA LYS A 371 21.65 -13.25 11.50
C LYS A 371 20.73 -14.26 10.84
N VAL A 372 21.29 -15.35 10.32
CA VAL A 372 20.54 -16.44 9.68
C VAL A 372 21.04 -17.80 10.17
N SER A 373 20.12 -18.73 10.36
CA SER A 373 20.40 -20.16 10.43
C SER A 373 19.90 -20.80 9.14
N VAL A 374 20.82 -21.26 8.29
CA VAL A 374 20.49 -21.84 6.99
C VAL A 374 19.72 -23.15 7.20
N ASP A 375 18.61 -23.33 6.48
CA ASP A 375 17.64 -24.43 6.64
C ASP A 375 17.08 -24.54 8.08
N GLY A 376 17.16 -23.46 8.86
CA GLY A 376 16.89 -23.46 10.30
C GLY A 376 17.92 -24.25 11.13
N ARG A 377 19.03 -24.70 10.54
CA ARG A 377 20.05 -25.60 11.12
C ARG A 377 21.40 -24.90 11.29
N GLY A 378 22.24 -25.47 12.17
CA GLY A 378 23.57 -24.93 12.47
C GLY A 378 23.55 -23.65 13.32
N ALA A 379 24.72 -23.03 13.49
CA ALA A 379 24.83 -21.79 14.25
C ALA A 379 24.36 -20.57 13.44
N LEU A 380 23.96 -19.50 14.14
CA LEU A 380 23.63 -18.22 13.52
C LEU A 380 24.85 -17.60 12.81
N GLN A 381 24.71 -17.38 11.51
CA GLN A 381 25.68 -16.72 10.65
C GLN A 381 25.29 -15.27 10.40
N THR A 382 26.24 -14.41 10.01
CA THR A 382 25.92 -13.03 9.62
C THR A 382 25.22 -13.03 8.26
N LEU A 383 23.98 -12.57 8.23
CA LEU A 383 23.21 -12.38 6.99
C LEU A 383 23.48 -10.99 6.41
N ARG A 384 23.45 -9.95 7.26
CA ARG A 384 23.70 -8.56 6.87
C ARG A 384 24.36 -7.80 8.01
N LYS A 385 25.30 -6.91 7.67
CA LYS A 385 25.87 -5.90 8.56
C LYS A 385 25.92 -4.57 7.82
N GLY A 386 25.23 -3.55 8.29
CA GLY A 386 25.19 -2.24 7.64
C GLY A 386 24.52 -1.17 8.49
N SER A 387 24.12 -0.07 7.85
CA SER A 387 23.35 0.99 8.47
C SER A 387 22.05 0.46 9.09
N SER A 388 21.59 1.17 10.12
CA SER A 388 20.30 0.93 10.75
C SER A 388 19.20 1.04 9.69
N VAL A 389 18.32 0.05 9.69
CA VAL A 389 17.12 -0.05 8.87
C VAL A 389 15.99 -0.55 9.76
N ALA A 390 14.75 -0.54 9.26
CA ALA A 390 13.63 -1.14 9.99
C ALA A 390 13.95 -2.60 10.39
N PRO A 391 13.41 -3.08 11.53
CA PRO A 391 13.56 -4.49 11.91
C PRO A 391 13.20 -5.42 10.76
N LEU A 392 13.93 -6.53 10.60
CA LEU A 392 13.77 -7.43 9.44
C LEU A 392 12.30 -7.89 9.28
N ARG A 393 11.63 -8.18 10.39
CA ARG A 393 10.22 -8.60 10.44
C ARG A 393 9.21 -7.52 10.00
N LYS A 394 9.64 -6.27 9.81
CA LYS A 394 8.82 -5.16 9.28
C LYS A 394 9.10 -4.86 7.81
N LEU A 395 10.03 -5.57 7.18
CA LEU A 395 10.37 -5.40 5.77
C LEU A 395 9.66 -6.45 4.92
N LEU A 396 9.54 -6.17 3.63
CA LEU A 396 8.97 -7.12 2.68
C LEU A 396 10.02 -8.16 2.31
N ILE A 397 9.60 -9.42 2.21
CA ILE A 397 10.47 -10.53 1.85
C ILE A 397 9.83 -11.30 0.70
N GLY A 398 10.61 -11.62 -0.31
CA GLY A 398 10.17 -12.40 -1.47
C GLY A 398 11.11 -12.28 -2.66
N ARG A 399 10.72 -12.89 -3.79
CA ARG A 399 11.51 -12.89 -5.04
C ARG A 399 11.13 -11.71 -5.93
N PHE A 400 11.71 -10.54 -5.68
CA PHE A 400 11.41 -9.33 -6.46
C PHE A 400 12.17 -9.23 -7.80
N GLY A 401 13.40 -9.74 -7.86
CA GLY A 401 14.23 -9.67 -9.07
C GLY A 401 13.89 -10.72 -10.13
N ALA A 402 13.94 -10.35 -11.42
CA ALA A 402 13.58 -11.22 -12.55
C ALA A 402 14.37 -12.53 -12.69
N ARG A 403 15.51 -12.67 -12.00
CA ARG A 403 16.32 -13.89 -11.95
C ARG A 403 16.68 -14.27 -10.51
N ALA A 404 15.90 -13.79 -9.55
CA ALA A 404 16.14 -14.08 -8.14
C ALA A 404 15.92 -15.58 -7.91
N ARG A 405 16.98 -16.27 -7.47
CA ARG A 405 16.92 -17.67 -7.02
C ARG A 405 16.74 -17.82 -5.52
N ARG A 406 16.70 -16.69 -4.81
CA ARG A 406 16.61 -16.55 -3.36
C ARG A 406 15.73 -15.37 -3.04
N ASP A 407 15.21 -15.35 -1.83
CA ASP A 407 14.43 -14.25 -1.30
C ASP A 407 15.31 -13.01 -1.06
N GLN A 408 14.69 -11.87 -1.32
CA GLN A 408 15.27 -10.54 -1.23
C GLN A 408 14.44 -9.74 -0.25
N VAL A 409 15.04 -8.68 0.31
CA VAL A 409 14.37 -7.82 1.29
C VAL A 409 14.14 -6.45 0.67
N VAL A 410 12.90 -5.99 0.69
CA VAL A 410 12.50 -4.67 0.17
C VAL A 410 11.92 -3.82 1.30
N GLY A 411 12.25 -2.54 1.28
CA GLY A 411 11.69 -1.54 2.19
C GLY A 411 11.82 -0.14 1.62
N PHE A 412 11.23 0.83 2.30
CA PHE A 412 11.49 2.23 1.98
C PHE A 412 12.91 2.65 2.41
N ASP A 413 13.51 3.55 1.64
CA ASP A 413 14.76 4.21 2.02
C ASP A 413 14.59 5.14 3.24
N GLY A 414 15.70 5.76 3.67
CA GLY A 414 15.68 6.68 4.82
C GLY A 414 14.79 7.92 4.63
N SER A 415 14.51 8.33 3.39
CA SER A 415 13.57 9.42 3.10
C SER A 415 12.12 8.96 3.16
N GLY A 416 11.87 7.67 2.96
CA GLY A 416 10.54 7.13 2.82
C GLY A 416 9.95 7.31 1.43
N LEU A 417 10.71 7.80 0.44
CA LEU A 417 10.17 8.13 -0.90
C LEU A 417 10.40 7.02 -1.92
N HIS A 418 11.52 6.30 -1.82
CA HIS A 418 11.86 5.22 -2.75
C HIS A 418 11.87 3.86 -2.08
N PHE A 419 11.62 2.82 -2.86
CA PHE A 419 11.97 1.47 -2.45
C PHE A 419 13.45 1.22 -2.66
N GLU A 420 14.05 0.50 -1.72
CA GLU A 420 15.36 -0.11 -1.85
C GLU A 420 15.26 -1.61 -1.65
N ILE A 421 16.23 -2.32 -2.22
CA ILE A 421 16.33 -3.77 -2.15
C ILE A 421 17.69 -4.21 -1.61
N TRP A 422 17.67 -5.23 -0.76
CA TRP A 422 18.82 -6.03 -0.40
C TRP A 422 18.68 -7.42 -1.03
N ARG A 423 19.74 -7.89 -1.72
CA ARG A 423 19.68 -9.03 -2.65
C ARG A 423 20.27 -10.35 -2.13
N GLY A 424 20.48 -10.48 -0.83
CA GLY A 424 21.01 -11.70 -0.24
C GLY A 424 22.52 -11.67 0.05
N ILE A 425 23.02 -12.84 0.46
CA ILE A 425 24.43 -13.11 0.78
C ILE A 425 25.32 -12.84 -0.45
N GLY A 426 26.42 -12.11 -0.25
CA GLY A 426 27.40 -11.78 -1.30
C GLY A 426 27.12 -10.52 -2.12
N ALA A 427 25.99 -9.83 -1.90
CA ALA A 427 25.82 -8.44 -2.35
C ALA A 427 26.60 -7.50 -1.41
N PRO A 428 27.08 -6.31 -1.87
CA PRO A 428 27.55 -5.31 -0.93
C PRO A 428 26.47 -5.10 0.13
N SER A 429 26.86 -5.00 1.40
CA SER A 429 26.01 -5.01 2.59
C SER A 429 24.87 -3.95 2.60
N ALA A 430 24.86 -3.07 1.60
CA ALA A 430 23.95 -1.97 1.43
C ALA A 430 22.68 -2.37 0.68
N PHE A 431 21.61 -1.65 1.03
CA PHE A 431 20.44 -1.56 0.20
C PHE A 431 20.79 -0.75 -1.06
N VAL A 432 20.15 -1.08 -2.18
CA VAL A 432 20.26 -0.30 -3.42
C VAL A 432 18.88 0.15 -3.87
N ARG A 433 18.78 1.33 -4.49
CA ARG A 433 17.53 1.84 -5.04
C ARG A 433 16.90 0.82 -5.99
N LEU A 434 15.62 0.53 -5.75
CA LEU A 434 14.82 -0.42 -6.51
C LEU A 434 13.82 0.31 -7.42
N SER A 435 13.04 1.22 -6.85
CA SER A 435 11.98 1.93 -7.57
C SER A 435 12.55 2.93 -8.58
N ALA A 436 11.98 2.98 -9.79
CA ALA A 436 12.40 3.90 -10.84
C ALA A 436 12.03 5.37 -10.57
N GLN A 437 11.07 5.61 -9.67
CA GLN A 437 10.58 6.93 -9.29
C GLN A 437 10.29 6.98 -7.78
N GLU A 438 9.91 8.15 -7.28
CA GLU A 438 9.30 8.28 -5.95
C GLU A 438 7.97 7.53 -5.94
N MET A 439 7.81 6.69 -4.92
CA MET A 439 6.64 5.86 -4.67
C MET A 439 5.73 6.48 -3.61
N ARG A 440 6.13 7.61 -3.02
CA ARG A 440 5.41 8.30 -1.98
C ARG A 440 5.32 9.79 -2.24
#